data_AF-A0A6V7JGE8-F1
#
_entry.id   AF-A0A6V7JGE8-F1
#
_cell.length_a   1.000
_cell.length_b   1.000
_cell.length_c   1.000
_cell.angle_alpha   90.00
_cell.angle_beta   90.00
_cell.angle_gamma   90.00
#
_symmetry.space_group_name_H-M   'P 1'
#
loop_
_entity.id
_entity.type
_entity.pdbx_description
1 polymer ?
#
loop_
_entity_poly.entity_id
_entity_poly.type
_entity_poly.pdbx_seq_one_letter_code
_entity_poly.pdbx_strand_id
1 'polypeptide(L)'
;TKLKKPKNRLPLQEEQTERTSALTVRLFLKEFCVEFLNGAYNPLMRYAKSCIIGGSHSSAIDASHYLWAMRFFMEFNRNYKFQIKFV
;
A
#
# COMPACT_ATOMS: atom_id res chain seq x y z
N THR A 1 13.23 -31.65 21.35
CA THR A 1 11.94 -30.91 21.37
C THR A 1 12.16 -29.53 20.78
N LYS A 2 11.61 -29.18 19.61
CA LYS A 2 11.86 -27.86 18.98
C LYS A 2 11.17 -26.77 19.82
N LEU A 3 11.95 -25.86 20.42
CA LEU A 3 11.40 -24.70 21.14
C LEU A 3 10.62 -23.82 20.16
N LYS A 4 9.36 -23.52 20.51
CA LYS A 4 8.46 -22.67 19.71
C LYS A 4 9.04 -21.25 19.69
N LYS A 5 9.39 -20.73 18.50
CA LYS A 5 9.88 -19.35 18.37
C LYS A 5 8.78 -18.37 18.82
N PRO A 6 9.12 -17.33 19.60
CA PRO A 6 8.15 -16.33 20.04
C PRO A 6 7.58 -15.58 18.83
N LYS A 7 6.28 -15.23 18.89
CA LYS A 7 5.51 -14.66 17.75
C LYS A 7 6.16 -13.42 17.13
N ASN A 8 6.86 -12.61 17.93
CA ASN A 8 7.57 -11.40 17.50
C ASN A 8 8.89 -11.67 16.71
N ARG A 9 9.34 -12.92 16.66
CA ARG A 9 10.51 -13.36 15.87
C ARG A 9 10.13 -14.29 14.72
N LEU A 10 8.83 -14.43 14.44
CA LEU A 10 8.37 -15.16 13.27
C LEU A 10 8.52 -14.26 12.04
N PRO A 11 8.99 -14.80 10.90
CA PRO A 11 8.89 -14.09 9.63
C PRO A 11 7.43 -13.73 9.39
N LEU A 12 7.18 -12.57 8.79
CA LEU A 12 5.85 -12.22 8.32
C LEU A 12 5.44 -13.31 7.32
N GLN A 13 4.40 -14.08 7.62
CA GLN A 13 3.85 -15.03 6.65
C GLN A 13 3.25 -14.20 5.52
N GLU A 14 3.86 -14.26 4.34
CA GLU A 14 3.23 -13.79 3.12
C GLU A 14 2.05 -14.73 2.82
N GLU A 15 0.83 -14.25 3.06
CA GLU A 15 -0.36 -14.93 2.54
C GLU A 15 -0.25 -14.94 1.01
N GLN A 16 -0.24 -16.13 0.42
CA GLN A 16 -0.38 -16.29 -1.02
C GLN A 16 -1.75 -15.75 -1.40
N THR A 17 -1.79 -14.51 -1.89
CA THR A 17 -3.04 -13.85 -2.26
C THR A 17 -3.49 -14.43 -3.60
N GLU A 18 -4.40 -15.40 -3.57
CA GLU A 18 -5.05 -15.87 -4.78
C GLU A 18 -5.80 -14.70 -5.46
N ARG A 19 -5.70 -14.64 -6.79
CA ARG A 19 -6.36 -13.59 -7.57
C ARG A 19 -7.85 -13.91 -7.69
N THR A 20 -8.67 -13.22 -6.90
CA THR A 20 -10.13 -13.42 -6.87
C THR A 20 -10.87 -12.72 -8.01
N SER A 21 -10.31 -11.65 -8.57
CA SER A 21 -10.97 -10.83 -9.59
C SER A 21 -10.82 -11.38 -11.01
N ALA A 22 -11.88 -11.25 -11.81
CA ALA A 22 -11.88 -11.55 -13.24
C ALA A 22 -10.74 -10.80 -13.97
N LEU A 23 -10.22 -11.38 -15.06
CA LEU A 23 -9.07 -10.82 -15.78
C LEU A 23 -9.29 -9.37 -16.21
N THR A 24 -10.46 -9.04 -16.77
CA THR A 24 -10.80 -7.68 -17.21
C THR A 24 -10.73 -6.67 -16.08
N VAL A 25 -11.25 -7.02 -14.90
CA VAL A 25 -11.20 -6.15 -13.70
C VAL A 25 -9.75 -5.92 -13.28
N ARG A 26 -8.90 -6.95 -13.35
CA ARG A 26 -7.48 -6.82 -13.00
C ARG A 26 -6.71 -5.94 -13.98
N LEU A 27 -7.04 -5.99 -15.27
CA LEU A 27 -6.43 -5.11 -16.27
C LEU A 27 -6.84 -3.65 -16.05
N PHE A 28 -8.13 -3.41 -15.82
CA PHE A 28 -8.64 -2.09 -15.47
C PHE A 28 -7.98 -1.51 -14.21
N LEU A 29 -7.92 -2.29 -13.11
CA LEU A 29 -7.28 -1.85 -11.87
C LEU A 29 -5.78 -1.58 -12.04
N LYS A 30 -5.10 -2.36 -12.88
CA LYS A 30 -3.69 -2.13 -13.21
C LYS A 30 -3.51 -0.80 -13.94
N GLU A 31 -4.32 -0.52 -14.95
CA GLU A 31 -4.27 0.75 -15.70
C GLU A 31 -4.55 1.93 -14.77
N PHE A 32 -5.59 1.84 -13.94
CA PHE A 32 -5.87 2.82 -12.89
C PHE A 32 -4.67 3.07 -11.98
N CYS A 33 -3.99 2.02 -11.49
CA CYS A 33 -2.82 2.19 -10.63
C CYS A 33 -1.66 2.91 -11.33
N VAL A 34 -1.45 2.66 -12.62
CA VAL A 34 -0.42 3.34 -13.41
C VAL A 34 -0.74 4.82 -13.57
N GLU A 35 -1.97 5.16 -13.95
CA GLU A 35 -2.41 6.54 -14.11
C GLU A 35 -2.38 7.29 -12.77
N PHE A 36 -2.86 6.64 -11.71
CA PHE A 36 -2.86 7.19 -10.37
C PHE A 36 -1.44 7.51 -9.86
N LEU A 37 -0.49 6.59 -10.04
CA LEU A 37 0.91 6.84 -9.68
C LEU A 37 1.47 8.05 -10.44
N ASN A 38 1.22 8.14 -11.75
CA ASN A 38 1.74 9.21 -12.58
C ASN A 38 1.13 10.58 -12.28
N GLY A 39 -0.15 10.66 -11.97
CA GLY A 39 -0.88 11.94 -11.89
C GLY A 39 -1.24 12.40 -10.48
N ALA A 40 -1.48 11.49 -9.53
CA ALA A 40 -2.19 11.80 -8.29
C ALA A 40 -1.52 11.33 -7.01
N TYR A 41 -0.70 10.28 -7.05
CA TYR A 41 -0.13 9.66 -5.85
C TYR A 41 0.60 10.66 -4.95
N ASN A 42 1.61 11.36 -5.48
CA ASN A 42 2.42 12.29 -4.69
C ASN A 42 1.61 13.43 -4.05
N PRO A 43 0.79 14.21 -4.78
CA PRO A 43 -0.01 15.27 -4.17
C PRO A 43 -1.05 14.72 -3.19
N LEU A 44 -1.72 13.60 -3.50
CA LEU A 44 -2.70 13.00 -2.59
C LEU A 44 -2.05 12.54 -1.29
N MET A 45 -0.94 11.80 -1.37
CA MET A 45 -0.26 11.29 -0.18
C MET A 45 0.30 12.43 0.67
N ARG A 46 0.81 13.51 0.06
CA ARG A 46 1.24 14.70 0.80
C ARG A 46 0.09 15.35 1.56
N TYR A 47 -1.07 15.53 0.91
CA TYR A 47 -2.24 16.12 1.53
C TYR A 47 -2.82 15.23 2.64
N ALA A 48 -2.98 13.93 2.37
CA ALA A 48 -3.47 12.98 3.37
C ALA A 48 -2.58 12.97 4.63
N LYS A 49 -1.25 13.00 4.44
CA LYS A 49 -0.29 13.12 5.54
C LYS A 49 -0.46 14.42 6.31
N SER A 50 -0.68 15.56 5.65
CA SER A 50 -0.88 16.83 6.35
C SER A 50 -2.17 16.86 7.15
N CYS A 51 -3.25 16.24 6.66
CA CYS A 51 -4.49 16.09 7.42
C CYS A 51 -4.31 15.23 8.69
N ILE A 52 -3.56 14.13 8.57
CA ILE A 52 -3.28 13.23 9.70
C ILE A 52 -2.39 13.92 10.76
N ILE A 53 -1.36 14.66 10.34
CA ILE A 53 -0.42 15.30 11.29
C ILE A 53 -0.99 16.61 11.84
N GLY A 54 -1.70 17.39 11.03
CA GLY A 54 -2.21 18.71 11.39
C GLY A 54 -3.61 18.71 12.01
N GLY A 55 -4.33 17.59 11.95
CA GLY A 55 -5.70 17.49 12.46
C GLY A 55 -5.77 17.26 13.97
N SER A 56 -6.54 18.09 14.68
CA SER A 56 -6.90 17.94 16.11
C SER A 56 -7.55 16.58 16.44
N HIS A 57 -8.07 15.87 15.44
CA HIS A 57 -8.79 14.61 15.56
C HIS A 57 -8.40 13.61 14.46
N SER A 58 -7.11 13.48 14.16
CA SER A 58 -6.62 12.39 13.30
C SER A 58 -7.00 11.05 13.92
N SER A 59 -7.89 10.30 13.27
CA SER A 59 -8.27 8.98 13.76
C SER A 59 -7.15 7.97 13.47
N ALA A 60 -6.95 6.99 14.38
CA ALA A 60 -6.02 5.88 14.14
C ALA A 60 -6.38 5.07 12.87
N ILE A 61 -7.67 5.11 12.49
CA ILE A 61 -8.19 4.50 11.27
C ILE A 61 -7.64 5.22 10.02
N ASP A 62 -7.59 6.55 10.00
CA ASP A 62 -7.05 7.32 8.87
C ASP A 62 -5.56 7.04 8.66
N ALA A 63 -4.79 6.98 9.75
CA ALA A 63 -3.38 6.60 9.70
C ALA A 63 -3.18 5.17 9.18
N SER A 64 -4.06 4.25 9.58
CA SER A 64 -3.99 2.85 9.12
C SER A 64 -4.27 2.71 7.62
N HIS A 65 -5.28 3.42 7.11
CA HIS A 65 -5.57 3.47 5.67
C HIS A 65 -4.44 4.13 4.87
N TYR A 66 -3.86 5.22 5.38
CA TYR A 66 -2.72 5.88 4.75
C TYR A 66 -1.52 4.95 4.60
N LEU A 67 -1.17 4.22 5.67
CA LEU A 67 -0.05 3.28 5.64
C LEU A 67 -0.34 2.07 4.74
N TRP A 68 -1.59 1.59 4.72
CA TRP A 68 -2.00 0.52 3.81
C TRP A 68 -1.88 0.96 2.35
N ALA A 69 -2.39 2.14 2.00
CA ALA A 69 -2.30 2.69 0.65
C ALA A 69 -0.85 2.90 0.22
N MET A 70 -0.02 3.47 1.10
CA MET A 70 1.42 3.61 0.86
C MET A 70 2.08 2.26 0.56
N ARG A 71 1.84 1.25 1.41
CA ARG A 71 2.38 -0.10 1.19
C ARG A 71 1.97 -0.64 -0.17
N PHE A 72 0.68 -0.60 -0.48
CA PHE A 72 0.11 -1.13 -1.73
C PHE A 72 0.72 -0.47 -2.97
N PHE A 73 0.69 0.86 -3.06
CA PHE A 73 1.15 1.59 -4.24
C PHE A 73 2.68 1.53 -4.41
N MET A 74 3.44 1.51 -3.32
CA MET A 74 4.90 1.34 -3.39
C MET A 74 5.30 -0.08 -3.80
N GLU A 75 4.56 -1.09 -3.36
CA GLU A 75 4.75 -2.47 -3.79
C GLU A 75 4.39 -2.64 -5.27
N PHE A 76 3.29 -2.04 -5.71
CA PHE A 76 2.92 -1.99 -7.13
C PHE A 76 4.00 -1.29 -7.98
N ASN A 77 4.51 -0.13 -7.54
CA ASN A 77 5.58 0.59 -8.24
C ASN A 77 6.84 -0.28 -8.40
N ARG A 78 7.26 -0.96 -7.33
CA ARG A 78 8.40 -1.90 -7.36
C ARG A 78 8.23 -3.04 -8.37
N ASN A 79 7.04 -3.61 -8.45
CA ASN A 79 6.78 -4.80 -9.27
C ASN A 79 6.40 -4.52 -10.73
N TYR A 80 5.91 -3.32 -11.05
CA TYR A 80 5.49 -3.00 -12.42
C TYR A 80 6.61 -2.39 -13.27
N LYS A 81 7.05 -1.17 -12.92
CA LYS A 81 8.11 -0.41 -13.59
C LYS A 81 8.62 0.63 -12.60
N PHE A 82 9.51 0.21 -11.71
CA PHE A 82 9.96 1.05 -10.61
C PHE A 82 10.45 2.42 -11.08
N GLN A 83 9.82 3.48 -10.58
CA GLN A 83 10.22 4.86 -10.83
C GLN A 83 10.49 5.56 -9.49
N ILE A 84 11.69 6.11 -9.37
CA ILE A 84 12.18 6.77 -8.14
C ILE A 84 11.32 7.99 -7.78
N LYS A 85 10.74 8.68 -8.77
CA LYS A 85 9.89 9.87 -8.54
C LYS A 85 8.61 9.62 -7.74
N PHE A 86 8.25 8.35 -7.50
CA PHE A 86 7.08 7.96 -6.70
C PHE A 86 7.45 7.46 -5.31
N VAL A 87 8.74 7.47 -4.95
CA VAL A 87 9.26 7.05 -3.65
C VAL A 87 9.61 8.27 -2.80
#